data_AF-E8JR32-F1
#
_entry.id   AF-E8JR32-F1
#
_cell.length_a   1.000
_cell.length_b   1.000
_cell.length_c   1.000
_cell.angle_alpha   90.00
_cell.angle_beta   90.00
_cell.angle_gamma   90.00
#
_symmetry.space_group_name_H-M   'P 1'
#
loop_
_entity.id
_entity.type
_entity.pdbx_description
1 polymer ?
#
loop_
_entity_poly.entity_id
_entity_poly.type
_entity_poly.pdbx_seq_one_letter_code
_entity_poly.pdbx_strand_id
1 'polypeptide(L)'
;MGIRIEGNLFYIQSKEMSMIIENKEGDLLLRHIGGKIAKYHGSNAILEKDHAFSGNPTPDNRTFSYDTQRQVFGVHGFGDFRQPSLSLLCWIFGRKKRP
;
A
#
# COMPACT_ATOMS: atom_id res chain seq x y z
N MET A 1 -15.25 -18.19 -6.74
CA MET A 1 -14.07 -17.31 -6.71
C MET A 1 -14.34 -16.21 -7.71
N GLY A 2 -14.18 -14.94 -7.36
CA GLY A 2 -14.42 -13.83 -8.28
C GLY A 2 -13.73 -12.56 -7.83
N ILE A 3 -13.41 -11.70 -8.80
CA ILE A 3 -12.86 -10.36 -8.56
C ILE A 3 -13.93 -9.36 -8.96
N ARG A 4 -14.20 -8.39 -8.10
CA ARG A 4 -15.09 -7.27 -8.38
C ARG A 4 -14.34 -5.96 -8.20
N ILE A 5 -14.63 -4.99 -9.04
CA ILE A 5 -14.03 -3.66 -9.00
C ILE A 5 -15.18 -2.68 -8.87
N GLU A 6 -15.20 -1.92 -7.76
CA GLU A 6 -16.23 -0.91 -7.48
C GLU A 6 -15.52 0.40 -7.17
N GLY A 7 -15.45 1.30 -8.15
CA GLY A 7 -14.71 2.55 -8.03
C GLY A 7 -13.24 2.30 -7.73
N ASN A 8 -12.77 2.76 -6.57
CA ASN A 8 -11.38 2.61 -6.13
C ASN A 8 -11.15 1.34 -5.28
N LEU A 9 -12.18 0.52 -5.06
CA LEU A 9 -12.09 -0.70 -4.26
C LEU A 9 -12.03 -1.94 -5.15
N PHE A 10 -11.06 -2.80 -4.89
CA PHE A 10 -10.91 -4.11 -5.48
C PHE A 10 -11.29 -5.17 -4.45
N TYR A 11 -12.27 -5.99 -4.79
CA TYR A 11 -12.75 -7.10 -3.97
C TYR A 11 -12.31 -8.41 -4.59
N ILE A 12 -11.45 -9.14 -3.90
CA ILE A 12 -11.06 -10.50 -4.27
C ILE A 12 -11.82 -11.44 -3.34
N GLN A 13 -12.80 -12.17 -3.87
CA GLN A 13 -13.72 -13.00 -3.10
C GLN A 13 -13.51 -14.48 -3.38
N SER A 14 -13.07 -15.20 -2.36
CA SER A 14 -13.05 -16.65 -2.27
C SER A 14 -14.38 -17.19 -1.74
N LYS A 15 -14.46 -18.50 -1.52
CA LYS A 15 -15.68 -19.14 -0.97
C LYS A 15 -16.03 -18.58 0.42
N GLU A 16 -15.03 -18.45 1.29
CA GLU A 16 -15.20 -18.03 2.69
C GLU A 16 -14.38 -16.79 3.07
N MET A 17 -13.45 -16.38 2.20
CA MET A 17 -12.54 -15.26 2.45
C MET A 17 -12.80 -14.12 1.47
N SER A 18 -12.62 -12.88 1.93
CA SER A 18 -12.52 -11.71 1.09
C SER A 18 -11.28 -10.90 1.41
N MET A 19 -10.60 -10.45 0.37
CA MET A 19 -9.52 -9.47 0.44
C MET A 19 -9.99 -8.20 -0.28
N ILE A 20 -9.83 -7.06 0.38
CA ILE A 20 -10.30 -5.77 -0.09
C ILE A 20 -9.11 -4.82 -0.13
N ILE A 21 -8.85 -4.28 -1.31
CA ILE A 21 -7.74 -3.37 -1.59
C ILE A 21 -8.34 -2.06 -2.08
N GLU A 22 -7.82 -0.94 -1.61
CA GLU A 22 -8.20 0.40 -2.07
C GLU A 22 -7.05 1.04 -2.83
N ASN A 23 -7.34 1.66 -3.97
CA ASN A 23 -6.42 2.56 -4.65
C ASN A 23 -6.62 3.98 -4.15
N LYS A 24 -5.60 4.54 -3.50
CA LYS A 24 -5.56 5.95 -3.10
C LYS A 24 -4.42 6.64 -3.85
N GLU A 25 -4.75 7.39 -4.89
CA GLU A 25 -3.78 8.19 -5.66
C GLU A 25 -2.59 7.40 -6.25
N GLY A 26 -2.77 6.11 -6.52
CA GLY A 26 -1.72 5.21 -7.01
C GLY A 26 -1.17 4.26 -5.95
N ASP A 27 -1.43 4.52 -4.67
CA ASP A 27 -1.05 3.65 -3.57
C ASP A 27 -2.10 2.58 -3.29
N LEU A 28 -1.63 1.34 -3.15
CA LEU A 28 -2.49 0.17 -2.90
C LEU A 28 -2.56 -0.14 -1.40
N LEU A 29 -3.69 0.26 -0.80
CA LEU A 29 -3.96 0.09 0.63
C LEU A 29 -4.75 -1.17 0.90
N LEU A 30 -4.27 -2.00 1.82
CA LEU A 30 -4.99 -3.16 2.30
C LEU A 30 -6.04 -2.73 3.34
N ARG A 31 -7.31 -2.89 2.99
CA ARG A 31 -8.44 -2.52 3.84
C ARG A 31 -8.93 -3.68 4.70
N HIS A 32 -9.08 -4.86 4.11
CA HIS A 32 -9.56 -6.04 4.83
C HIS A 32 -8.98 -7.31 4.24
N ILE A 33 -8.63 -8.26 5.10
CA ILE A 33 -8.35 -9.64 4.73
C ILE A 33 -8.95 -10.54 5.81
N GLY A 34 -9.85 -11.45 5.42
CA GLY A 34 -10.52 -12.33 6.37
C GLY A 34 -11.88 -12.79 5.87
N GLY A 35 -12.82 -12.99 6.79
CA GLY A 35 -14.17 -13.45 6.48
C GLY A 35 -14.86 -12.64 5.38
N LYS A 36 -15.78 -13.27 4.65
CA LYS A 36 -16.44 -12.69 3.48
C LYS A 36 -17.28 -11.46 3.82
N ILE A 37 -16.97 -10.34 3.19
CA ILE A 37 -17.73 -9.08 3.28
C ILE A 37 -18.40 -8.78 1.93
N ALA A 38 -19.71 -8.51 1.97
CA ALA A 38 -20.50 -8.21 0.77
C ALA A 38 -20.34 -6.75 0.30
N LYS A 39 -20.32 -5.79 1.24
CA LYS A 39 -20.12 -4.36 0.98
C LYS A 39 -19.22 -3.79 2.06
N TYR A 40 -18.14 -3.13 1.66
CA TYR A 40 -17.19 -2.51 2.56
C TYR A 40 -17.51 -1.02 2.75
N HIS A 41 -17.50 -0.56 4.00
CA HIS A 41 -17.86 0.81 4.38
C HIS A 41 -16.74 1.55 5.12
N GLY A 42 -15.51 1.00 5.18
CA GLY A 42 -14.38 1.70 5.82
C GLY A 42 -14.37 1.67 7.35
N SER A 43 -15.13 0.79 8.00
CA SER A 43 -15.22 0.74 9.48
C SER A 43 -13.87 0.49 10.18
N ASN A 44 -12.93 -0.15 9.50
CA ASN A 44 -11.58 -0.44 9.99
C ASN A 44 -10.49 0.38 9.26
N ALA A 45 -10.88 1.46 8.59
CA ALA A 45 -9.94 2.38 7.97
C ALA A 45 -8.97 2.93 9.03
N ILE A 46 -7.71 3.10 8.63
CA ILE A 46 -6.67 3.62 9.52
C ILE A 46 -6.96 5.11 9.73
N LEU A 47 -6.98 5.52 11.00
CA LEU A 47 -7.11 6.92 11.34
C LEU A 47 -5.77 7.62 11.05
N GLU A 48 -5.76 8.44 10.00
CA GLU A 48 -4.59 9.20 9.59
C GLU A 48 -4.25 10.25 10.65
N LYS A 49 -3.06 10.13 11.24
CA LYS A 49 -2.54 11.02 12.29
C LYS A 49 -1.09 11.32 12.01
N ASP A 50 -0.63 12.44 12.54
CA ASP A 50 0.80 12.74 12.61
C ASP A 50 1.45 11.78 13.63
N HIS A 51 2.27 10.87 13.13
CA HIS A 51 3.05 9.93 13.92
C HIS A 51 4.51 10.38 13.88
N ALA A 52 5.09 10.64 15.06
CA ALA A 52 6.45 11.12 15.16
C ALA A 52 7.43 10.16 14.47
N PHE A 53 8.35 10.71 13.67
CA PHE A 53 9.36 10.00 12.87
C PHE A 53 8.84 9.14 11.70
N SER A 54 7.53 9.09 11.46
CA SER A 54 6.97 8.45 10.26
C SER A 54 6.98 9.44 9.09
N GLY A 55 7.91 9.25 8.14
CA GLY A 55 8.11 10.16 7.02
C GLY A 55 6.91 10.22 6.05
N ASN A 56 6.75 11.36 5.37
CA ASN A 56 5.62 11.61 4.47
C ASN A 56 6.07 11.68 3.01
N PRO A 57 5.22 11.24 2.05
CA PRO A 57 5.53 11.35 0.63
C PRO A 57 5.45 12.79 0.11
N THR A 58 4.55 13.60 0.65
CA THR A 58 4.36 15.00 0.26
C THR A 58 4.62 15.94 1.44
N PRO A 59 5.24 17.12 1.22
CA PRO A 59 5.51 18.07 2.30
C PRO A 59 4.24 18.65 2.94
N ASP A 60 3.16 18.73 2.17
CA ASP A 60 1.92 19.41 2.55
C ASP A 60 1.02 18.55 3.46
N ASN A 61 1.18 17.22 3.42
CA ASN A 61 0.34 16.30 4.19
C ASN A 61 1.17 15.45 5.17
N ARG A 62 1.14 15.85 6.44
CA ARG A 62 1.85 15.15 7.53
C ARG A 62 1.08 13.98 8.14
N THR A 63 -0.20 13.84 7.85
CA THR A 63 -1.02 12.77 8.44
C THR A 63 -0.95 11.45 7.66
N PHE A 64 -0.47 11.50 6.40
CA PHE A 64 -0.31 10.33 5.55
C PHE A 64 1.16 9.88 5.52
N SER A 65 1.43 8.66 5.98
CA SER A 65 2.75 8.04 5.95
C SER A 65 2.65 6.56 5.58
N TYR A 66 3.57 6.10 4.74
CA TYR A 66 3.63 4.68 4.33
C TYR A 66 3.91 3.73 5.49
N ASP A 67 4.59 4.23 6.52
CA ASP A 67 4.94 3.49 7.74
C ASP A 67 3.69 3.02 8.50
N THR A 68 2.65 3.87 8.55
CA THR A 68 1.42 3.61 9.29
C THR A 68 0.33 2.96 8.44
N GLN A 69 0.36 3.19 7.13
CA GLN A 69 -0.61 2.61 6.20
C GLN A 69 -0.43 1.10 6.07
N ARG A 70 -1.53 0.36 5.93
CA ARG A 70 -1.53 -1.08 5.62
C ARG A 70 -1.39 -1.24 4.12
N GLN A 71 -0.30 -1.84 3.67
CA GLN A 71 -0.02 -2.06 2.25
C GLN A 71 -0.12 -3.54 1.89
N VAL A 72 -0.30 -3.83 0.61
CA VAL A 72 -0.28 -5.22 0.08
C VAL A 72 1.15 -5.69 -0.17
N PHE A 73 2.02 -4.79 -0.62
CA PHE A 73 3.46 -5.00 -0.79
C PHE A 73 4.21 -3.89 -0.07
N GLY A 74 5.29 -4.23 0.62
CA GLY A 74 6.18 -3.27 1.27
C GLY A 74 7.43 -3.03 0.44
N VAL A 75 7.82 -1.77 0.29
CA VAL A 75 9.08 -1.35 -0.33
C VAL A 75 9.88 -0.50 0.65
N HIS A 76 11.21 -0.57 0.57
CA HIS A 76 12.07 0.25 1.41
C HIS A 76 12.51 1.52 0.68
N GLY A 77 12.65 2.63 1.42
CA GLY A 77 13.21 3.89 0.92
C GLY A 77 12.20 5.04 0.73
N PHE A 78 10.89 4.78 0.77
CA PHE A 78 9.85 5.81 0.66
C PHE A 78 9.26 6.25 2.00
N GLY A 79 9.85 5.84 3.12
CA GLY A 79 9.38 6.16 4.48
C GLY A 79 8.66 5.02 5.19
N ASP A 80 8.51 3.85 4.57
CA ASP A 80 8.16 2.60 5.27
C ASP A 80 9.43 1.92 5.79
N PHE A 81 9.52 1.75 7.11
CA PHE A 81 10.66 1.11 7.77
C PHE A 81 10.40 -0.35 8.14
N ARG A 82 9.23 -0.89 7.82
CA ARG A 82 8.92 -2.31 8.01
C ARG A 82 9.74 -3.17 7.04
N GLN A 83 9.73 -4.48 7.28
CA GLN A 83 10.45 -5.43 6.44
C GLN A 83 9.90 -5.37 5.00
N PRO A 84 10.73 -4.97 4.00
CA PRO A 84 10.26 -4.87 2.63
C PRO A 84 10.02 -6.26 2.04
N SER A 85 8.97 -6.40 1.23
CA SER A 85 8.71 -7.59 0.42
C SER A 85 9.41 -7.53 -0.94
N LEU A 86 9.68 -6.32 -1.44
CA LEU A 86 10.35 -6.09 -2.70
C LEU A 86 11.50 -5.09 -2.51
N SER A 87 12.70 -5.49 -2.93
CA SER A 87 13.86 -4.62 -3.02
C SER A 87 14.57 -4.91 -4.33
N LEU A 88 14.71 -3.87 -5.17
CA LEU A 88 15.33 -3.98 -6.49
C LEU A 88 16.62 -3.18 -6.49
N LEU A 89 17.74 -3.87 -6.77
CA LEU A 89 19.01 -3.22 -7.01
C LEU A 89 19.15 -2.96 -8.52
N CYS A 90 18.97 -1.70 -8.93
CA CYS A 90 19.24 -1.30 -10.31
C CYS A 90 20.72 -0.94 -10.47
N TRP A 91 21.48 -1.79 -11.16
CA TRP A 91 22.85 -1.45 -11.57
C TRP A 91 22.80 -0.54 -12.80
N ILE A 92 23.15 0.73 -12.62
CA ILE A 92 23.43 1.62 -13.75
C ILE A 92 24.81 1.25 -14.29
N PHE A 93 24.86 0.35 -15.29
CA PHE A 93 26.09 0.06 -16.01
C PHE A 93 26.46 1.27 -16.89
N GLY A 94 27.15 2.23 -16.28
CA GLY A 94 27.81 3.31 -17.01
C GLY A 94 28.92 2.71 -17.87
N ARG A 95 28.67 2.52 -19.17
CA ARG A 95 29.75 2.30 -20.15
C ARG A 95 30.60 3.57 -20.19
N LYS A 96 31.60 3.66 -19.30
CA LYS A 96 32.68 4.64 -19.41
C LYS A 96 33.44 4.28 -20.70
N LYS A 97 33.13 4.97 -21.81
CA LYS A 97 33.98 4.95 -23.01
C LYS A 97 35.37 5.38 -22.52
N ARG A 98 36.31 4.44 -22.47
CA ARG A 98 37.72 4.76 -22.26
C ARG A 98 38.23 5.50 -23.51
N PRO A 99 39.10 6.50 -23.34
CA PRO A 99 39.63 7.32 -24.43
C PRO A 99 40.35 6.49 -25.48
#